data_AF-A0A8K0Y363-F1
#
_entry.id   AF-A0A8K0Y363-F1
#
_cell.length_a   1.000
_cell.length_b   1.000
_cell.length_c   1.000
_cell.angle_alpha   90.00
_cell.angle_beta   90.00
_cell.angle_gamma   90.00
#
_symmetry.space_group_name_H-M   'P 1'
#
loop_
_entity.id
_entity.type
_entity.pdbx_description
1 polymer ?
#
loop_
_entity_poly.entity_id
_entity_poly.type
_entity_poly.pdbx_seq_one_letter_code
_entity_poly.pdbx_strand_id
1 'polypeptide(L)'
;MESLGCKAVSLVMSDVVGDDLSVIASGITYCDKSTFSDAKKILIKYDLKNLVPKTVWKRIVLGTKGVLPETPKKPKIQNYVIQSNRACVDLMKTRAQKLGFVTKAVYSVEGNVYDVASKLSKHVPRSKNFCLVFGGEPTVTVKGKGKGGRNQELVLHLLKKLKDRDKKIIHGSLQELTEWMEIHVLQVQLQIVACQQSPSANI
;
A
#
# COMPACT_ATOMS: atom_id res chain seq x y z
N MET A 1 6.94 -17.62 -19.65
CA MET A 1 7.97 -17.78 -18.59
C MET A 1 8.27 -19.24 -18.26
N GLU A 2 7.45 -20.21 -18.66
CA GLU A 2 7.74 -21.63 -18.36
C GLU A 2 8.98 -22.21 -19.05
N SER A 3 9.50 -21.52 -20.07
CA SER A 3 10.61 -21.93 -20.94
C SER A 3 11.85 -21.04 -20.82
N LEU A 4 12.08 -20.41 -19.66
CA LEU A 4 13.31 -19.66 -19.43
C LEU A 4 14.51 -20.64 -19.46
N GLY A 5 15.40 -20.47 -20.43
CA GLY A 5 16.61 -21.28 -20.59
C GLY A 5 17.75 -20.91 -19.64
N CYS A 6 17.52 -19.99 -18.70
CA CYS A 6 18.50 -19.51 -17.74
C CYS A 6 17.89 -19.40 -16.34
N LYS A 7 18.76 -19.26 -15.33
CA LYS A 7 18.33 -18.94 -13.96
C LYS A 7 17.91 -17.48 -13.88
N ALA A 8 16.75 -17.21 -13.29
CA ALA A 8 16.22 -15.87 -13.10
C ALA A 8 15.77 -15.68 -11.65
N VAL A 9 15.84 -14.44 -11.19
CA VAL A 9 15.34 -13.97 -9.88
C VAL A 9 14.47 -12.74 -10.12
N SER A 10 13.32 -12.67 -9.45
CA SER A 10 12.41 -11.53 -9.49
C SER A 10 12.55 -10.72 -8.21
N LEU A 11 12.87 -9.44 -8.35
CA LEU A 11 12.93 -8.47 -7.25
C LEU A 11 11.70 -7.57 -7.36
N VAL A 12 10.84 -7.63 -6.35
CA VAL A 12 9.50 -7.05 -6.39
C VAL A 12 9.42 -5.86 -5.43
N MET A 13 8.94 -4.73 -5.95
CA MET A 13 8.46 -3.61 -5.13
C MET A 13 6.94 -3.73 -5.03
N SER A 14 6.44 -3.88 -3.81
CA SER A 14 5.02 -4.12 -3.56
C SER A 14 4.28 -2.83 -3.21
N ASP A 15 3.26 -2.53 -4.00
CA ASP A 15 2.20 -1.56 -3.72
C ASP A 15 0.90 -2.22 -3.21
N VAL A 16 0.90 -3.56 -3.08
CA VAL A 16 -0.26 -4.35 -2.66
C VAL A 16 -0.22 -4.57 -1.16
N VAL A 17 -1.34 -4.29 -0.49
CA VAL A 17 -1.48 -4.59 0.94
C VAL A 17 -1.31 -6.09 1.18
N GLY A 18 -0.40 -6.46 2.07
CA GLY A 18 -0.09 -7.86 2.40
C GLY A 18 0.92 -8.53 1.45
N ASP A 19 1.46 -7.80 0.48
CA ASP A 19 2.55 -8.24 -0.40
C ASP A 19 2.22 -9.53 -1.20
N ASP A 20 0.96 -9.69 -1.62
CA ASP A 20 0.50 -10.85 -2.41
C ASP A 20 1.08 -10.83 -3.83
N LEU A 21 2.11 -11.66 -4.04
CA LEU A 21 2.80 -11.84 -5.32
C LEU A 21 1.90 -12.29 -6.47
N SER A 22 0.74 -12.91 -6.20
CA SER A 22 -0.20 -13.30 -7.26
C SER A 22 -0.96 -12.13 -7.86
N VAL A 23 -1.03 -11.01 -7.13
CA VAL A 23 -1.74 -9.79 -7.52
C VAL A 23 -0.76 -8.75 -8.07
N ILE A 24 0.43 -8.63 -7.48
CA ILE A 24 1.45 -7.66 -7.92
C ILE A 24 1.81 -7.93 -9.39
N ALA A 25 1.60 -6.92 -10.24
CA ALA A 25 1.76 -7.03 -11.69
C ALA A 25 1.03 -8.27 -12.30
N SER A 26 -0.13 -8.63 -11.73
CA SER A 26 -0.90 -9.84 -12.09
C SER A 26 -0.11 -11.15 -11.97
N GLY A 27 0.88 -11.20 -11.08
CA GLY A 27 1.65 -12.40 -10.80
C GLY A 27 2.48 -12.88 -11.99
N ILE A 28 2.97 -11.97 -12.83
CA ILE A 28 3.64 -12.30 -14.10
C ILE A 28 4.82 -13.29 -13.93
N THR A 29 5.58 -13.19 -12.83
CA THR A 29 6.69 -14.09 -12.44
C THR A 29 6.30 -15.11 -11.35
N TYR A 30 5.03 -15.15 -10.96
CA TYR A 30 4.51 -16.01 -9.90
C TYR A 30 3.57 -17.08 -10.46
N CYS A 31 3.02 -17.93 -9.59
CA CYS A 31 2.03 -18.91 -10.01
C CYS A 31 0.61 -18.34 -9.94
N ASP A 32 -0.24 -18.84 -10.83
CA ASP A 32 -1.67 -18.54 -10.86
C ASP A 32 -2.44 -19.77 -10.36
N LYS A 33 -3.14 -19.60 -9.23
CA LYS A 33 -3.93 -20.66 -8.60
C LYS A 33 -5.29 -20.88 -9.28
N SER A 34 -5.76 -19.93 -10.08
CA SER A 34 -7.02 -20.01 -10.80
C SER A 34 -6.92 -20.95 -12.01
N THR A 35 -8.04 -21.34 -12.61
CA THR A 35 -8.06 -22.22 -13.79
C THR A 35 -8.91 -21.64 -14.91
N PHE A 36 -8.81 -22.22 -16.11
CA PHE A 36 -9.76 -21.99 -17.19
C PHE A 36 -11.21 -22.23 -16.76
N SER A 37 -11.45 -23.18 -15.84
CA SER A 37 -12.78 -23.44 -15.28
C SER A 37 -13.28 -22.25 -14.46
N ASP A 38 -12.41 -21.66 -13.64
CA ASP A 38 -12.75 -20.48 -12.84
C ASP A 38 -13.01 -19.26 -13.72
N ALA A 39 -12.17 -19.04 -14.74
CA ALA A 39 -12.39 -17.99 -15.74
C ALA A 39 -13.74 -18.16 -16.45
N LYS A 40 -14.08 -19.39 -16.87
CA LYS A 40 -15.38 -19.69 -17.48
C LYS A 40 -16.54 -19.41 -16.52
N LYS A 41 -16.43 -19.81 -15.25
CA LYS A 41 -17.45 -19.55 -14.22
C LYS A 41 -17.67 -18.05 -14.03
N ILE A 42 -16.60 -17.25 -13.99
CA ILE A 42 -16.69 -15.79 -13.86
C ILE A 42 -17.44 -15.17 -15.05
N LEU A 43 -17.10 -15.56 -16.28
CA LEU A 43 -17.77 -15.03 -17.47
C LEU A 43 -19.27 -15.35 -17.50
N ILE A 44 -19.66 -16.55 -17.03
CA ILE A 44 -21.08 -16.93 -16.95
C ILE A 44 -21.77 -16.20 -15.80
N LYS A 45 -21.14 -16.13 -14.62
CA LYS A 45 -21.69 -15.48 -13.42
C LYS A 45 -22.09 -14.02 -13.67
N TYR A 46 -21.31 -13.30 -14.47
CA TYR A 46 -21.54 -11.88 -14.78
C TYR A 46 -22.16 -11.66 -16.16
N ASP A 47 -22.69 -12.70 -16.82
CA ASP A 47 -23.31 -12.64 -18.16
C ASP A 47 -22.44 -11.99 -19.25
N LEU A 48 -21.13 -12.20 -19.16
CA LEU A 48 -20.13 -11.61 -20.07
C LEU A 48 -19.85 -12.49 -21.31
N LYS A 49 -20.43 -13.69 -21.37
CA LYS A 49 -20.16 -14.68 -22.43
C LYS A 49 -20.36 -14.12 -23.83
N ASN A 50 -21.42 -13.35 -24.04
CA ASN A 50 -21.75 -12.80 -25.36
C ASN A 50 -21.07 -11.43 -25.62
N LEU A 51 -20.45 -10.83 -24.60
CA LEU A 51 -19.74 -9.55 -24.69
C LEU A 51 -18.25 -9.75 -25.01
N VAL A 52 -17.66 -10.89 -24.63
CA VAL A 52 -16.27 -11.19 -24.96
C VAL A 52 -16.11 -11.61 -26.43
N PRO A 53 -14.98 -11.29 -27.09
CA PRO A 53 -14.71 -11.77 -28.43
C PRO A 53 -14.79 -13.29 -28.55
N LYS A 54 -15.30 -13.81 -29.68
CA LYS A 54 -15.44 -15.26 -29.94
C LYS A 54 -14.11 -16.01 -29.78
N THR A 55 -12.98 -15.37 -30.09
CA THR A 55 -11.63 -15.92 -29.93
C THR A 55 -11.29 -16.18 -28.46
N VAL A 56 -11.66 -15.27 -27.55
CA VAL A 56 -11.46 -15.41 -26.10
C VAL A 56 -12.30 -16.56 -25.56
N TRP A 57 -13.59 -16.58 -25.90
CA TRP A 57 -14.49 -17.66 -25.48
C TRP A 57 -14.00 -19.04 -25.96
N LYS A 58 -13.59 -19.13 -27.24
CA LYS A 58 -13.03 -20.36 -27.81
C LYS A 58 -11.78 -20.82 -27.05
N ARG A 59 -10.85 -19.90 -26.73
CA ARG A 59 -9.64 -20.22 -25.95
C ARG A 59 -9.99 -20.78 -24.57
N ILE A 60 -10.91 -20.14 -23.84
CA ILE A 60 -11.33 -20.59 -22.51
C ILE A 60 -11.97 -21.98 -22.59
N VAL A 61 -12.87 -22.23 -23.56
CA VAL A 61 -13.51 -23.54 -23.72
C VAL A 61 -12.49 -24.62 -24.05
N LEU A 62 -11.53 -24.36 -24.94
CA LEU A 62 -10.45 -25.30 -25.25
C LEU A 62 -9.59 -25.61 -24.02
N GLY A 63 -9.28 -24.59 -23.22
CA GLY A 63 -8.58 -24.75 -21.94
C GLY A 63 -9.36 -25.63 -20.96
N THR A 64 -10.68 -25.42 -20.81
CA THR A 64 -11.51 -26.28 -19.94
C THR A 64 -11.60 -27.75 -20.40
N LYS A 65 -11.30 -28.02 -21.68
CA LYS A 65 -11.24 -29.38 -22.24
C LYS A 65 -9.84 -30.01 -22.14
N GLY A 66 -8.87 -29.30 -21.57
CA GLY A 66 -7.47 -29.77 -21.47
C GLY A 66 -6.70 -29.72 -22.79
N VAL A 67 -7.24 -29.08 -23.84
CA VAL A 67 -6.55 -28.95 -25.14
C VAL A 67 -5.41 -27.94 -25.06
N LEU A 68 -5.57 -26.91 -24.24
CA LEU A 68 -4.53 -25.92 -23.95
C LEU A 68 -3.97 -26.17 -22.55
N PRO A 69 -2.65 -26.00 -22.36
CA PRO A 69 -2.05 -26.08 -21.04
C PRO A 69 -2.58 -24.93 -20.17
N GLU A 70 -2.73 -25.22 -18.89
CA GLU A 70 -3.15 -24.25 -17.89
C GLU A 70 -2.03 -23.25 -17.55
N THR A 71 -2.36 -22.15 -16.87
CA THR A 71 -1.37 -21.25 -16.28
C THR A 71 -0.48 -21.96 -15.25
N PRO A 72 0.78 -21.51 -15.05
CA PRO A 72 1.72 -22.16 -14.15
C PRO A 72 1.20 -22.28 -12.72
N LYS A 73 1.19 -23.51 -12.17
CA LYS A 73 0.67 -23.80 -10.81
C LYS A 73 1.71 -23.76 -9.70
N LYS A 74 2.98 -23.66 -10.07
CA LYS A 74 4.10 -23.54 -9.13
C LYS A 74 5.04 -22.44 -9.60
N PRO A 75 5.56 -21.61 -8.68
CA PRO A 75 6.51 -20.56 -9.05
C PRO A 75 7.82 -21.22 -9.51
N LYS A 76 8.24 -20.92 -10.74
CA LYS A 76 9.54 -21.37 -11.28
C LYS A 76 10.66 -20.37 -10.98
N ILE A 77 10.32 -19.08 -10.88
CA ILE A 77 11.23 -17.99 -10.58
C ILE A 77 11.15 -17.70 -9.08
N GLN A 78 12.29 -17.52 -8.43
CA GLN A 78 12.33 -17.06 -7.04
C GLN A 78 11.92 -15.59 -7.00
N ASN A 79 10.95 -15.25 -6.17
CA ASN A 79 10.43 -13.89 -6.04
C ASN A 79 10.77 -13.36 -4.65
N TYR A 80 11.42 -12.20 -4.60
CA TYR A 80 11.80 -11.51 -3.36
C TYR A 80 11.14 -10.14 -3.34
N VAL A 81 10.30 -9.90 -2.33
CA VAL A 81 9.78 -8.55 -2.07
C VAL A 81 10.91 -7.77 -1.39
N ILE A 82 11.51 -6.85 -2.14
CA ILE A 82 12.65 -6.04 -1.68
C ILE A 82 12.20 -4.69 -1.07
N GLN A 83 10.99 -4.25 -1.39
CA GLN A 83 10.39 -3.06 -0.83
C GLN A 83 8.88 -3.25 -0.68
N SER A 84 8.33 -2.80 0.45
CA SER A 84 6.89 -2.78 0.70
C SER A 84 6.51 -1.65 1.65
N ASN A 85 5.20 -1.42 1.81
CA ASN A 85 4.71 -0.43 2.77
C ASN A 85 5.24 -0.69 4.18
N ARG A 86 5.27 -1.96 4.60
CA ARG A 86 5.78 -2.34 5.92
C ARG A 86 7.24 -1.98 6.10
N ALA A 87 8.08 -2.32 5.13
CA ALA A 87 9.51 -1.98 5.16
C ALA A 87 9.73 -0.47 5.25
N CYS A 88 8.93 0.33 4.54
CA CYS A 88 8.98 1.78 4.65
C CYS A 88 8.58 2.29 6.05
N VAL A 89 7.49 1.77 6.64
CA VAL A 89 7.05 2.14 7.99
C VAL A 89 8.11 1.77 9.03
N ASP A 90 8.74 0.61 8.89
CA ASP A 90 9.82 0.14 9.78
C ASP A 90 11.07 1.04 9.70
N LEU A 91 11.47 1.45 8.49
CA LEU A 91 12.57 2.39 8.29
C LEU A 91 12.29 3.74 8.94
N MET A 92 11.09 4.29 8.73
CA MET A 92 10.67 5.56 9.34
C MET A 92 10.60 5.47 10.86
N LYS A 93 10.06 4.37 11.41
CA LYS A 93 10.02 4.13 12.85
C LYS A 93 11.44 4.13 13.44
N THR A 94 12.35 3.40 12.81
CA THR A 94 13.75 3.31 13.23
C THR A 94 14.42 4.68 13.20
N ARG A 95 14.19 5.47 12.14
CA ARG A 95 14.74 6.82 12.02
C ARG A 95 14.18 7.76 13.09
N ALA A 96 12.87 7.75 13.34
CA ALA A 96 12.25 8.55 14.38
C ALA A 96 12.80 8.23 15.78
N GLN A 97 13.03 6.94 16.08
CA GLN A 97 13.67 6.52 17.32
C GLN A 97 15.11 7.03 17.44
N LYS A 98 15.90 6.97 16.36
CA LYS A 98 17.27 7.53 16.32
C LYS A 98 17.30 9.05 16.52
N LEU A 99 16.24 9.76 16.15
CA LEU A 99 16.06 11.20 16.38
C LEU A 99 15.52 11.54 17.78
N GLY A 100 15.34 10.54 18.66
CA GLY A 100 14.92 10.75 20.06
C GLY A 100 13.41 10.79 20.27
N PHE A 101 12.59 10.39 19.30
CA PHE A 101 11.14 10.32 19.48
C PHE A 101 10.68 9.00 20.09
N VAL A 102 9.75 9.09 21.04
CA VAL A 102 8.89 7.96 21.40
C VAL A 102 8.01 7.66 20.19
N THR A 103 8.17 6.49 19.59
CA THR A 103 7.59 6.21 18.27
C THR A 103 6.59 5.07 18.31
N LYS A 104 5.43 5.25 17.66
CA LYS A 104 4.45 4.20 17.40
C LYS A 104 4.25 4.03 15.89
N ALA A 105 4.22 2.78 15.44
CA ALA A 105 3.96 2.42 14.05
C ALA A 105 2.58 1.78 13.89
N VAL A 106 1.89 2.12 12.80
CA VAL A 106 0.62 1.48 12.36
C VAL A 106 0.77 1.06 10.90
N TYR A 107 0.65 -0.23 10.62
CA TYR A 107 1.10 -0.82 9.34
C TYR A 107 -0.01 -1.09 8.31
N SER A 108 -1.27 -1.07 8.73
CA SER A 108 -2.43 -1.33 7.86
C SER A 108 -3.49 -0.29 8.16
N VAL A 109 -3.30 0.88 7.56
CA VAL A 109 -4.30 1.95 7.55
C VAL A 109 -5.22 1.74 6.36
N GLU A 110 -6.45 1.32 6.64
CA GLU A 110 -7.48 1.06 5.63
C GLU A 110 -8.83 1.65 6.03
N GLY A 111 -9.65 1.92 5.02
CA GLY A 111 -11.00 2.46 5.18
C GLY A 111 -11.05 3.98 5.01
N ASN A 112 -12.23 4.54 5.28
CA ASN A 112 -12.49 5.96 5.03
C ASN A 112 -11.59 6.85 5.91
N VAL A 113 -11.02 7.90 5.30
CA VAL A 113 -10.15 8.88 5.96
C VAL A 113 -10.71 9.46 7.26
N TYR A 114 -12.03 9.64 7.35
CA TYR A 114 -12.69 10.15 8.57
C TYR A 114 -12.53 9.19 9.76
N ASP A 115 -12.81 7.90 9.53
CA ASP A 115 -12.74 6.86 10.56
C ASP A 115 -11.30 6.55 10.93
N VAL A 116 -10.44 6.49 9.90
CA VAL A 116 -8.99 6.31 10.06
C VAL A 116 -8.41 7.40 10.93
N ALA A 117 -8.71 8.68 10.67
CA ALA A 117 -8.24 9.79 11.49
C ALA A 117 -8.66 9.63 12.97
N SER A 118 -9.88 9.16 13.21
CA SER A 118 -10.42 8.90 14.56
C SER A 118 -9.68 7.77 15.28
N LYS A 119 -9.30 6.72 14.56
CA LYS A 119 -8.48 5.62 15.10
C LYS A 119 -7.05 6.08 15.37
N LEU A 120 -6.43 6.81 14.44
CA LEU A 120 -5.05 7.29 14.57
C LEU A 120 -4.90 8.31 15.70
N SER A 121 -5.86 9.22 15.90
CA SER A 121 -5.78 10.24 16.96
C SER A 121 -5.72 9.65 18.36
N LYS A 122 -6.28 8.44 18.57
CA LYS A 122 -6.19 7.71 19.86
C LYS A 122 -4.79 7.22 20.18
N HIS A 123 -3.96 7.02 19.16
CA HIS A 123 -2.57 6.59 19.31
C HIS A 123 -1.61 7.73 19.64
N VAL A 124 -2.04 8.99 19.47
CA VAL A 124 -1.21 10.15 19.77
C VAL A 124 -1.38 10.52 21.25
N PRO A 125 -0.36 10.35 22.09
CA PRO A 125 -0.44 10.67 23.51
C PRO A 125 -0.37 12.19 23.76
N ARG A 126 -0.64 12.57 25.01
CA ARG A 126 -0.39 13.93 25.51
C ARG A 126 1.08 14.18 25.88
N SER A 127 1.96 13.19 25.85
CA SER A 127 3.40 13.40 26.04
C SER A 127 4.06 14.21 24.91
N LYS A 128 5.16 14.90 25.24
CA LYS A 128 6.02 15.58 24.27
C LYS A 128 6.95 14.56 23.58
N ASN A 129 7.56 14.93 22.45
CA ASN A 129 8.49 14.08 21.67
C ASN A 129 7.92 12.73 21.25
N PHE A 130 6.72 12.73 20.68
CA PHE A 130 6.09 11.53 20.11
C PHE A 130 6.02 11.60 18.59
N CYS A 131 6.26 10.47 17.93
CA CYS A 131 6.12 10.30 16.49
C CYS A 131 5.17 9.14 16.19
N LEU A 132 4.07 9.45 15.49
CA LEU A 132 3.21 8.43 14.90
C LEU A 132 3.62 8.23 13.45
N VAL A 133 4.08 7.02 13.13
CA VAL A 133 4.34 6.58 11.77
C VAL A 133 3.21 5.67 11.35
N PHE A 134 2.64 5.90 10.17
CA PHE A 134 1.61 5.02 9.66
C PHE A 134 1.66 4.86 8.15
N GLY A 135 1.25 3.67 7.69
CA GLY A 135 1.20 3.29 6.29
C GLY A 135 -0.04 2.45 5.99
N GLY A 136 -0.50 2.55 4.74
CA GLY A 136 -1.66 1.84 4.23
C GLY A 136 -2.29 2.62 3.08
N GLU A 137 -3.48 2.23 2.67
CA GLU A 137 -4.21 2.83 1.56
C GLU A 137 -5.62 3.24 2.03
N PRO A 138 -5.77 4.42 2.67
CA PRO A 138 -7.08 4.91 3.08
C PRO A 138 -7.94 5.22 1.84
N THR A 139 -9.25 5.40 2.02
CA THR A 139 -10.17 5.79 0.95
C THR A 139 -10.88 7.08 1.29
N VAL A 140 -11.27 7.82 0.26
CA VAL A 140 -12.02 9.06 0.40
C VAL A 140 -13.31 8.97 -0.40
N THR A 141 -14.41 9.46 0.15
CA THR A 141 -15.66 9.60 -0.59
C THR A 141 -15.71 11.01 -1.16
N VAL A 142 -15.49 11.12 -2.47
CA VAL A 142 -15.52 12.42 -3.17
C VAL A 142 -16.97 12.92 -3.26
N LYS A 143 -17.27 14.02 -2.56
CA LYS A 143 -18.62 14.64 -2.55
C LYS A 143 -18.68 16.01 -3.23
N GLY A 144 -17.55 16.61 -3.58
CA GLY A 144 -17.48 17.98 -4.08
C GLY A 144 -16.50 18.16 -5.23
N LYS A 145 -16.35 19.41 -5.69
CA LYS A 145 -15.45 19.81 -6.79
C LYS A 145 -14.11 20.38 -6.30
N GLY A 146 -13.76 20.11 -5.04
CA GLY A 146 -12.51 20.55 -4.45
C GLY A 146 -11.29 19.87 -5.06
N LYS A 147 -10.10 20.31 -4.66
CA LYS A 147 -8.83 19.68 -5.03
C LYS A 147 -8.20 19.05 -3.80
N GLY A 148 -7.64 17.86 -3.97
CA GLY A 148 -6.83 17.21 -2.95
C GLY A 148 -6.79 15.69 -3.16
N GLY A 149 -6.43 14.98 -2.10
CA GLY A 149 -6.37 13.52 -2.11
C GLY A 149 -6.49 12.91 -0.73
N ARG A 150 -6.58 11.58 -0.69
CA ARG A 150 -6.80 10.78 0.53
C ARG A 150 -5.83 11.14 1.66
N ASN A 151 -4.55 11.28 1.33
CA ASN A 151 -3.51 11.68 2.27
C ASN A 151 -3.71 13.08 2.85
N GLN A 152 -4.05 14.06 2.01
CA GLN A 152 -4.28 15.43 2.46
C GLN A 152 -5.54 15.51 3.34
N GLU A 153 -6.60 14.81 2.96
CA GLU A 153 -7.84 14.76 3.73
C GLU A 153 -7.66 14.04 5.08
N LEU A 154 -6.88 12.96 5.10
CA LEU A 154 -6.52 12.26 6.33
C LEU A 154 -5.77 13.18 7.30
N VAL A 155 -4.73 13.88 6.81
CA VAL A 155 -3.98 14.85 7.63
C VAL A 155 -4.89 15.95 8.15
N LEU A 156 -5.77 16.50 7.31
CA LEU A 156 -6.72 17.53 7.72
C LEU A 156 -7.66 17.04 8.83
N HIS A 157 -8.22 15.83 8.71
CA HIS A 157 -9.07 15.27 9.76
C HIS A 157 -8.29 14.96 11.05
N LEU A 158 -7.07 14.45 10.93
CA LEU A 158 -6.23 14.14 12.07
C LEU A 158 -5.84 15.43 12.82
N LEU A 159 -5.44 16.48 12.11
CA LEU A 159 -5.15 17.80 12.70
C LEU A 159 -6.37 18.37 13.43
N LYS A 160 -7.56 18.33 12.83
CA LYS A 160 -8.80 18.77 13.49
C LYS A 160 -9.05 18.04 14.80
N LYS A 161 -8.79 16.73 14.85
CA LYS A 161 -8.95 15.90 16.07
C LYS A 161 -7.86 16.14 17.12
N LEU A 162 -6.73 16.72 16.73
CA LEU A 162 -5.60 17.01 17.61
C LEU A 162 -5.52 18.50 18.00
N LYS A 163 -6.34 19.38 17.40
CA LYS A 163 -6.31 20.83 17.58
C LYS A 163 -6.46 21.26 19.05
N ASP A 164 -7.29 20.56 19.82
CA ASP A 164 -7.54 20.89 21.24
C ASP A 164 -6.41 20.40 22.19
N ARG A 165 -5.18 20.23 21.69
CA ARG A 165 -4.07 19.62 22.47
C ARG A 165 -2.83 20.51 22.64
N ASP A 166 -2.88 21.81 22.38
CA ASP A 166 -1.80 22.80 22.64
C ASP A 166 -0.38 22.36 22.25
N LYS A 167 -0.19 21.90 21.00
CA LYS A 167 1.13 21.46 20.51
C LYS A 167 1.42 21.83 19.07
N LYS A 168 2.71 22.07 18.79
CA LYS A 168 3.25 22.10 17.43
C LYS A 168 3.19 20.69 16.84
N ILE A 169 2.31 20.50 15.86
CA ILE A 169 2.18 19.27 15.09
C ILE A 169 2.86 19.52 13.75
N ILE A 170 3.93 18.77 13.47
CA ILE A 170 4.60 18.75 12.18
C ILE A 170 4.07 17.53 11.44
N HIS A 171 3.47 17.76 10.27
CA HIS A 171 3.06 16.68 9.37
C HIS A 171 3.93 16.71 8.12
N GLY A 172 4.23 15.55 7.58
CA GLY A 172 4.93 15.43 6.30
C GLY A 172 4.50 14.16 5.58
N SER A 173 4.38 14.26 4.25
CA SER A 173 4.28 13.11 3.37
C SER A 173 5.67 12.68 2.90
N LEU A 174 5.83 11.43 2.45
CA LEU A 174 7.10 10.94 1.88
C LEU A 174 7.67 11.86 0.80
N GLN A 175 6.83 12.54 0.02
CA GLN A 175 7.26 13.47 -1.03
C GLN A 175 7.92 14.75 -0.48
N GLU A 176 7.61 15.15 0.76
CA GLU A 176 8.15 16.35 1.42
C GLU A 176 9.27 16.03 2.42
N LEU A 177 9.45 14.75 2.77
CA LEU A 177 10.39 14.28 3.80
C LEU A 177 11.62 13.56 3.23
N THR A 178 11.75 13.43 1.91
CA THR A 178 12.95 12.87 1.25
C THR A 178 14.23 13.60 1.68
N GLU A 179 14.17 14.92 1.84
CA GLU A 179 15.31 15.75 2.28
C GLU A 179 15.66 15.56 3.77
N TRP A 180 14.69 15.22 4.62
CA TRP A 180 14.90 15.06 6.07
C TRP A 180 15.26 13.64 6.50
N MET A 181 14.89 12.64 5.70
CA MET A 181 14.97 11.23 6.10
C MET A 181 15.89 10.36 5.25
N GLU A 182 16.45 10.86 4.14
CA GLU A 182 17.27 10.06 3.19
C GLU A 182 16.55 8.79 2.66
N ILE A 183 15.22 8.75 2.73
CA ILE A 183 14.42 7.61 2.27
C ILE A 183 13.99 7.85 0.81
N HIS A 184 14.67 7.19 -0.13
CA HIS A 184 14.30 7.17 -1.54
C HIS A 184 13.26 6.06 -1.79
N VAL A 185 11.97 6.39 -1.76
CA VAL A 185 10.90 5.43 -2.07
C VAL A 185 9.96 6.01 -3.11
N LEU A 186 9.94 5.38 -4.29
CA LEU A 186 8.97 5.61 -5.35
C LEU A 186 7.68 4.85 -5.00
N GLN A 187 6.57 5.57 -4.82
CA GLN A 187 5.18 5.09 -4.80
C GLN A 187 4.55 4.50 -3.52
N VAL A 188 5.08 4.72 -2.31
CA VAL A 188 4.32 4.33 -1.10
C VAL A 188 3.68 5.54 -0.41
N GLN A 189 2.36 5.51 -0.17
CA GLN A 189 1.66 6.49 0.66
C GLN A 189 2.04 6.28 2.13
N LEU A 190 3.13 6.91 2.58
CA LEU A 190 3.44 7.05 4.00
C LEU A 190 3.23 8.47 4.48
N GLN A 191 2.73 8.55 5.70
CA GLN A 191 2.53 9.79 6.42
C GLN A 191 3.13 9.69 7.81
N ILE A 192 3.76 10.79 8.23
CA ILE A 192 4.28 10.93 9.58
C ILE A 192 3.56 12.10 10.24
N VAL A 193 3.17 11.88 11.50
CA VAL A 193 2.78 12.95 12.40
C VAL A 193 3.78 12.98 13.55
N ALA A 194 4.65 13.99 13.51
CA ALA A 194 5.63 14.25 14.54
C ALA A 194 5.19 15.43 15.40
N CYS A 195 5.36 15.32 16.71
CA CYS A 195 5.05 16.40 17.64
C CYS A 195 6.35 16.88 18.29
N GLN A 196 6.87 18.02 17.83
CA GLN A 196 8.09 18.67 18.33
C GLN A 196 7.79 20.01 19.00
N GLN A 197 8.63 20.40 19.96
CA GLN A 197 8.75 21.79 20.40
C GLN A 197 9.53 22.59 19.33
N SER A 198 9.25 23.89 19.18
CA SER A 198 10.25 24.77 18.55
C SER A 198 11.55 24.70 19.34
N PRO A 199 12.72 24.85 18.71
CA PRO A 199 13.91 25.19 19.46
C PRO A 199 13.55 26.43 20.29
N SER A 200 13.78 26.39 21.60
CA SER A 200 13.93 27.63 22.35
C SER A 200 14.99 28.43 21.61
N ALA A 201 14.61 29.60 21.10
CA ALA A 201 15.56 30.60 20.66
C ALA A 201 16.36 31.00 21.90
N ASN A 202 17.49 30.31 22.10
CA ASN A 202 18.54 30.82 22.96
C ASN A 202 19.27 31.88 22.13
N ILE A 203 18.87 33.13 22.33
CA ILE A 203 19.75 34.29 22.21
C ILE A 203 20.27 34.55 23.62
#